data_AF-A0A7J0C5J9-F1
#
_entry.id   AF-A0A7J0C5J9-F1
#
_cell.length_a   1.000
_cell.length_b   1.000
_cell.length_c   1.000
_cell.angle_alpha   90.00
_cell.angle_beta   90.00
_cell.angle_gamma   90.00
#
_symmetry.space_group_name_H-M   'P 1'
#
loop_
_entity.id
_entity.type
_entity.pdbx_description
1 polymer ?
#
loop_
_entity_poly.entity_id
_entity_poly.type
_entity_poly.pdbx_seq_one_letter_code
_entity_poly.pdbx_strand_id
1 'polypeptide(L)' 'MTAAARPLPKLDTLTWDQSSGRACVWCKKLLTTGAVHAGTIRERMGAHNLDTEVWACPLCAAGEGAAADV' A
#
# COMPACT_ATOMS: atom_id res chain seq x y z
N MET A 1 4.27 -5.04 -22.36
CA MET A 1 4.46 -6.09 -21.35
C MET A 1 4.08 -5.47 -20.00
N THR A 2 2.90 -5.78 -19.47
CA THR A 2 2.44 -5.20 -18.20
C THR A 2 3.12 -5.98 -17.08
N ALA A 3 4.10 -5.39 -16.40
CA ALA A 3 4.69 -5.99 -15.21
C ALA A 3 3.56 -6.31 -14.23
N ALA A 4 3.49 -7.54 -13.72
CA ALA A 4 2.46 -7.93 -12.77
C ALA A 4 2.55 -6.99 -11.56
N ALA A 5 1.48 -6.23 -11.33
CA ALA A 5 1.42 -5.32 -10.19
C ALA A 5 1.58 -6.14 -8.91
N ARG A 6 2.52 -5.73 -8.08
CA ARG A 6 2.78 -6.39 -6.79
C ARG A 6 1.49 -6.43 -5.96
N PRO A 7 1.12 -7.57 -5.36
CA PRO A 7 -0.12 -7.66 -4.61
C PRO A 7 -0.15 -6.67 -3.45
N LEU A 8 -1.30 -6.03 -3.26
CA LEU A 8 -1.56 -5.18 -2.12
C LEU A 8 -1.84 -6.05 -0.88
N PRO A 9 -1.34 -5.66 0.31
CA PRO A 9 -1.74 -6.28 1.57
C PRO A 9 -3.24 -6.10 1.83
N LYS A 10 -3.77 -6.87 2.80
CA LYS A 10 -5.13 -6.68 3.29
C LYS A 10 -5.21 -5.49 4.24
N LEU A 11 -6.36 -4.82 4.28
CA LEU A 11 -6.56 -3.60 5.07
C LEU A 11 -6.33 -3.83 6.57
N ASP A 12 -6.74 -4.98 7.10
CA ASP A 12 -6.59 -5.38 8.51
C ASP A 12 -5.13 -5.61 8.93
N THR A 13 -4.23 -5.85 7.98
CA THR A 13 -2.79 -6.03 8.23
C THR A 13 -2.00 -4.72 8.24
N LEU A 14 -2.60 -3.62 7.80
CA LEU A 14 -1.92 -2.33 7.70
C LEU A 14 -1.78 -1.65 9.06
N THR A 15 -0.66 -0.96 9.26
CA THR A 15 -0.56 0.02 10.33
C THR A 15 -1.39 1.26 9.99
N TRP A 16 -1.74 2.05 11.01
CA TRP A 16 -2.49 3.29 10.81
C TRP A 16 -1.76 4.28 9.88
N ASP A 17 -0.42 4.34 9.94
CA ASP A 17 0.35 5.19 9.01
C ASP A 17 0.24 4.68 7.55
N GLN A 18 0.15 3.36 7.34
CA GLN A 18 0.00 2.81 5.99
C GLN A 18 -1.42 3.05 5.44
N SER A 19 -2.45 2.82 6.25
CA SER A 19 -3.85 3.04 5.84
C SER A 19 -4.22 4.52 5.69
N SER A 20 -3.52 5.43 6.38
CA SER A 20 -3.67 6.88 6.19
C SER A 20 -2.82 7.44 5.03
N GLY A 21 -2.10 6.58 4.30
CA GLY A 21 -1.23 6.99 3.18
C GLY A 21 0.05 7.71 3.60
N ARG A 22 0.39 7.70 4.90
CA ARG A 22 1.60 8.35 5.45
C ARG A 22 2.84 7.47 5.38
N ALA A 23 2.68 6.15 5.27
CA ALA A 23 3.77 5.19 5.18
C ALA A 23 3.62 4.29 3.95
N CYS A 24 4.75 3.80 3.45
CA CYS A 24 4.77 2.83 2.35
C CYS A 24 3.99 1.57 2.74
N VAL A 25 3.04 1.18 1.90
CA VAL A 25 2.19 0.00 2.07
C VAL A 25 2.98 -1.31 2.23
N TRP A 26 4.21 -1.36 1.73
CA TRP A 26 5.05 -2.55 1.78
C TRP A 26 6.16 -2.49 2.83
N CYS A 27 6.95 -1.42 2.88
CA CYS A 27 8.13 -1.36 3.76
C CYS A 27 7.92 -0.52 5.04
N LYS A 28 6.72 0.02 5.28
CA LYS A 28 6.35 0.82 6.46
C LYS A 28 7.13 2.13 6.65
N LYS A 29 8.04 2.48 5.74
CA LYS A 29 8.79 3.74 5.80
C LYS A 29 7.83 4.92 5.60
N LEU A 30 7.95 5.94 6.46
CA LEU A 30 7.22 7.19 6.31
C LEU A 30 7.53 7.84 4.95
N LEU A 31 6.46 8.26 4.29
CA LEU A 31 6.47 8.95 3.02
C LEU A 31 6.51 10.45 3.30
N THR A 32 7.42 11.15 2.64
CA THR A 32 7.55 12.60 2.74
C THR A 32 7.30 13.24 1.38
N THR A 33 8.11 12.87 0.40
CA THR A 33 8.02 13.34 -0.99
C THR A 33 8.21 12.17 -1.95
N GLY A 34 7.67 12.29 -3.16
CA GLY A 34 7.81 11.27 -4.22
C GLY A 34 7.05 9.97 -3.93
N ALA A 35 6.03 9.99 -3.08
CA ALA A 35 5.15 8.85 -2.90
C ALA A 35 4.44 8.52 -4.22
N VAL A 36 4.40 7.23 -4.56
CA VAL A 36 3.74 6.72 -5.76
C VAL A 36 2.45 6.01 -5.32
N HIS A 37 1.35 6.31 -5.99
CA HIS A 37 0.09 5.62 -5.73
C HIS A 37 0.24 4.12 -6.06
N ALA A 38 0.04 3.27 -5.05
CA ALA A 38 0.20 1.82 -5.19
C ALA A 38 -1.12 1.13 -5.57
N GLY A 39 -2.26 1.74 -5.21
CA GLY A 39 -3.60 1.26 -5.55
C GLY A 39 -4.61 1.53 -4.44
N THR A 40 -5.80 0.96 -4.60
CA THR A 40 -6.89 1.06 -3.62
C THR A 40 -7.21 -0.34 -3.11
N ILE A 41 -7.07 -0.55 -1.81
CA ILE A 41 -7.57 -1.76 -1.15
C ILE A 41 -9.08 -1.59 -1.02
N ARG A 42 -9.85 -2.50 -1.62
CA ARG A 42 -11.30 -2.45 -1.60
C ARG A 42 -11.84 -3.35 -0.50
N GLU A 43 -12.51 -2.77 0.48
CA GLU A 43 -12.99 -3.48 1.67
C GLU A 43 -14.36 -2.93 2.10
N ARG A 44 -15.21 -3.80 2.64
CA ARG A 44 -16.55 -3.42 3.11
C ARG A 44 -16.84 -4.01 4.48
N MET A 45 -17.42 -3.19 5.35
CA MET A 45 -17.92 -3.63 6.65
C MET A 45 -19.41 -3.31 6.75
N GLY A 46 -20.25 -4.29 6.43
CA GLY A 46 -21.70 -4.09 6.32
C GLY A 46 -22.02 -3.03 5.26
N ALA A 47 -22.68 -1.95 5.68
CA ALA A 47 -23.01 -0.81 4.82
C ALA A 47 -21.86 0.22 4.67
N HIS A 48 -20.77 0.07 5.42
CA HIS A 48 -19.64 0.99 5.38
C HIS A 48 -18.65 0.62 4.29
N ASN A 49 -18.27 1.60 3.48
CA ASN A 49 -17.15 1.49 2.54
C ASN A 49 -15.85 1.81 3.28
N LEU A 50 -14.89 0.88 3.26
CA LEU A 50 -13.57 1.00 3.85
C LEU A 50 -12.46 1.04 2.78
N ASP A 51 -12.82 1.34 1.53
CA ASP A 51 -11.88 1.55 0.45
C ASP A 51 -10.77 2.50 0.88
N THR A 52 -9.54 2.03 0.81
CA THR A 52 -8.37 2.74 1.34
C THR A 52 -7.34 2.87 0.23
N GLU A 53 -7.01 4.12 -0.11
CA GLU A 53 -5.90 4.43 -1.02
C GLU A 53 -4.58 4.23 -0.31
N VAL A 54 -3.68 3.48 -0.95
CA VAL A 54 -2.38 3.13 -0.39
C VAL A 54 -1.25 3.60 -1.29
N TRP A 55 -0.15 3.97 -0.64
CA TRP A 55 0.97 4.65 -1.27
C TRP A 55 2.27 3.89 -1.03
N ALA A 56 3.20 4.00 -1.96
CA ALA A 56 4.50 3.36 -1.90
C ALA A 56 5.64 4.36 -2.04
N CYS A 57 6.79 4.03 -1.45
CA CYS A 57 8.01 4.76 -1.76
C CYS A 57 8.49 4.37 -3.17
N PRO A 58 9.27 5.23 -3.86
CA PRO A 58 9.74 4.98 -5.23
C PRO A 58 10.40 3.61 -5.43
N LEU A 59 11.21 3.17 -4.45
CA LEU A 59 11.89 1.87 -4.52
C LEU A 59 10.93 0.69 -4.51
N CYS A 60 9.90 0.72 -3.64
CA CYS A 60 8.94 -0.38 -3.60
C CYS A 60 7.98 -0.33 -4.81
N ALA A 61 7.69 0.86 -5.33
CA ALA A 61 6.91 1.04 -6.56
C ALA A 61 7.66 0.53 -7.80
N ALA A 62 8.98 0.66 -7.83
CA ALA A 62 9.85 0.10 -8.89
C ALA A 62 10.04 -1.43 -8.76
N GLY A 63 9.60 -2.04 -7.65
CA GLY A 63 9.81 -3.46 -7.37
C GLY A 63 11.15 -3.79 -6.71
N GLU A 64 11.93 -2.78 -6.31
CA GLU A 64 13.30 -2.91 -5.79
C GLU A 64 13.38 -2.85 -4.25
N GLY A 65 12.29 -3.14 -3.53
CA GLY A 65 12.25 -3.05 -2.06
C GLY A 65 11.23 -3.98 -1.41
N ALA A 66 11.65 -4.66 -0.34
CA ALA A 66 11.08 -5.87 0.28
C ALA A 66 9.57 -6.12 0.12
N ALA A 67 9.27 -7.27 -0.51
CA ALA A 67 8.16 -8.16 -0.20
C ALA A 67 8.53 -8.98 1.04
N ALA A 68 7.98 -8.60 2.19
CA ALA A 68 7.90 -9.51 3.31
C ALA A 68 6.61 -10.31 3.14
N ASP A 69 6.79 -11.48 2.54
CA ASP A 69 5.94 -12.67 2.62
C ASP A 69 5.73 -13.04 4.11
N VAL A 70 4.48 -13.29 4.52
CA VAL A 70 3.96 -14.29 5.49
C VAL A 70 2.43 -14.15 5.50
#